data_AF-A0A061SBR2-F1
#
_entry.id   AF-A0A061SBR2-F1
#
_cell.length_a   1.000
_cell.length_b   1.000
_cell.length_c   1.000
_cell.angle_alpha   90.00
_cell.angle_beta   90.00
_cell.angle_gamma   90.00
#
_symmetry.space_group_name_H-M   'P 1'
#
loop_
_entity.id
_entity.type
_entity.pdbx_description
1 polymer ?
#
loop_
_entity_poly.entity_id
_entity_poly.type
_entity_poly.pdbx_seq_one_letter_code
_entity_poly.pdbx_strand_id
1 'polypeptide(L)' 'FRMALTDNKCANRVATGAMVGASLGGAIGAVYGTYEAFRYKVPGLYKIRFIGQTTVSSAALFGLFLGAGSLLQCGRS' A
#
# COMPACT_ATOMS: atom_id res chain seq x y z
N PHE A 1 -11.82 -4.35 9.62
CA PHE A 1 -10.43 -4.39 10.14
C PHE A 1 -10.23 -5.23 11.42
N ARG A 2 -11.23 -5.99 11.91
CA ARG A 2 -11.10 -6.81 13.12
C ARG A 2 -11.76 -8.17 12.92
N MET A 3 -11.11 -9.13 12.24
CA MET A 3 -11.50 -10.56 12.24
C MET A 3 -10.57 -11.51 11.44
N ALA A 4 -9.26 -11.56 11.71
CA ALA A 4 -8.39 -12.59 11.10
C ALA A 4 -7.14 -12.99 11.91
N LEU A 5 -7.09 -12.68 13.21
CA LEU A 5 -5.86 -12.80 14.01
C LEU A 5 -5.82 -14.03 14.95
N THR A 6 -6.55 -15.09 14.63
CA THR A 6 -6.59 -16.29 15.50
C THR A 6 -5.57 -17.35 15.11
N ASP A 7 -5.09 -17.36 13.85
CA ASP A 7 -4.04 -18.28 13.39
C ASP A 7 -2.74 -17.51 13.10
N ASN A 8 -1.77 -17.62 14.02
CA ASN A 8 -0.53 -16.83 13.99
C ASN A 8 0.26 -16.98 12.68
N LYS A 9 0.21 -18.17 12.05
CA LYS A 9 0.92 -18.43 10.79
C LYS A 9 0.25 -17.72 9.62
N CYS A 10 -1.08 -17.79 9.53
CA CYS A 10 -1.82 -17.10 8.48
C CYS A 10 -1.86 -15.60 8.66
N ALA A 11 -2.00 -15.11 9.89
CA ALA A 11 -1.91 -13.69 10.19
C ALA A 11 -0.54 -13.11 9.80
N ASN A 12 0.55 -13.85 10.06
CA ASN A 12 1.89 -13.41 9.66
C ASN A 12 2.08 -13.36 8.13
N ARG A 13 1.49 -14.30 7.38
CA ARG A 13 1.49 -14.29 5.90
C ARG A 13 0.70 -13.10 5.34
N VAL A 14 -0.46 -12.81 5.91
CA VAL A 14 -1.28 -11.65 5.52
C VAL A 14 -0.56 -10.34 5.86
N ALA A 15 0.03 -10.23 7.05
CA ALA A 15 0.77 -9.05 7.49
C ALA A 15 2.00 -8.80 6.61
N THR A 16 2.76 -9.85 6.28
CA THR A 16 3.92 -9.74 5.37
C THR A 16 3.49 -9.35 3.96
N GLY A 17 2.42 -9.96 3.41
CA GLY A 17 1.87 -9.57 2.11
C GLY A 17 1.40 -8.11 2.08
N ALA A 18 0.70 -7.67 3.12
CA ALA A 18 0.25 -6.28 3.26
C ALA A 18 1.41 -5.31 3.43
N MET A 19 2.43 -5.65 4.24
CA MET A 19 3.62 -4.83 4.42
C MET A 19 4.38 -4.66 3.10
N VAL A 20 4.61 -5.75 2.36
CA VAL A 20 5.32 -5.68 1.06
C VAL A 20 4.52 -4.83 0.07
N GLY A 21 3.20 -5.01 0.00
CA GLY A 21 2.32 -4.22 -0.88
C GLY A 21 2.26 -2.75 -0.51
N ALA A 22 2.18 -2.42 0.78
CA ALA A 22 2.23 -1.04 1.25
C ALA A 22 3.59 -0.39 1.00
N SER A 23 4.68 -1.13 1.20
CA SER A 23 6.06 -0.65 0.95
C SER A 23 6.26 -0.33 -0.53
N LEU A 24 5.86 -1.23 -1.43
CA LEU A 24 5.94 -1.02 -2.87
C LEU A 24 5.03 0.11 -3.33
N GLY A 25 3.76 0.11 -2.90
CA GLY A 25 2.80 1.14 -3.26
C GLY A 25 3.18 2.52 -2.73
N GLY A 26 3.87 2.57 -1.58
CA GLY A 26 4.46 3.77 -1.01
C GLY A 26 5.65 4.28 -1.83
N ALA A 27 6.59 3.41 -2.19
CA ALA A 27 7.75 3.79 -3.01
C ALA A 27 7.34 4.27 -4.41
N ILE A 28 6.45 3.52 -5.08
CA ILE A 28 5.95 3.87 -6.41
C ILE A 28 5.14 5.16 -6.36
N GLY A 29 4.26 5.30 -5.35
CA GLY A 29 3.46 6.50 -5.16
C GLY A 29 4.29 7.75 -4.87
N ALA A 30 5.39 7.61 -4.12
CA ALA A 30 6.33 8.70 -3.85
C ALA A 30 7.15 9.07 -5.10
N VAL A 31 7.64 8.09 -5.87
CA VAL A 31 8.39 8.36 -7.11
C VAL A 31 7.49 9.01 -8.15
N TYR A 32 6.32 8.43 -8.47
CA TYR A 32 5.40 9.02 -9.44
C TYR A 32 4.81 10.34 -8.95
N GLY A 33 4.44 10.42 -7.67
CA GLY A 33 3.97 11.66 -7.08
C GLY A 33 5.00 12.77 -7.18
N THR A 34 6.27 12.52 -6.84
CA THR A 34 7.33 13.52 -6.95
C THR A 34 7.62 13.89 -8.41
N TYR A 35 7.59 12.93 -9.34
CA TYR A 35 7.80 13.18 -10.77
C TYR A 35 6.72 14.09 -11.36
N GLU A 36 5.45 13.77 -11.14
CA GLU A 36 4.30 14.59 -11.54
C GLU A 36 4.39 16.00 -10.96
N ALA A 37 4.79 16.08 -9.69
CA ALA A 37 4.86 17.33 -8.97
C ALA A 37 6.00 18.24 -9.43
N PHE A 38 7.15 17.70 -9.85
CA PHE A 38 8.22 18.47 -10.49
C PHE A 38 7.87 18.87 -11.92
N ARG A 39 7.19 18.00 -12.68
CA ARG A 39 6.85 18.23 -14.08
C ARG A 39 5.72 19.25 -14.27
N TYR A 40 4.71 19.24 -13.40
CA TYR A 40 3.59 20.19 -13.46
C TYR A 40 3.86 21.56 -12.80
N LYS A 41 5.09 21.84 -12.33
CA LYS A 41 5.46 23.10 -11.65
C LYS A 41 4.44 23.53 -10.57
N VAL A 42 3.88 22.57 -9.83
CA VAL A 42 2.81 22.85 -8.86
C VAL A 42 3.40 23.66 -7.70
N PRO A 43 2.98 24.93 -7.49
CA PRO A 43 3.54 25.76 -6.43
C PRO A 43 2.90 25.41 -5.07
N GLY A 44 3.72 25.25 -4.04
CA GLY A 44 3.28 25.26 -2.64
C GLY A 44 2.79 23.94 -2.02
N LEU A 45 2.05 24.07 -0.91
CA LEU A 45 1.60 23.00 0.01
C LEU A 45 0.70 21.92 -0.63
N TYR A 46 0.08 22.22 -1.78
CA TYR A 46 -0.73 21.26 -2.54
C TYR A 46 0.10 20.14 -3.15
N LYS A 47 1.40 20.39 -3.41
CA LYS A 47 2.36 19.41 -3.92
C LYS A 47 2.45 18.19 -3.00
N ILE A 48 2.55 18.45 -1.70
CA ILE A 48 2.72 17.45 -0.64
C ILE A 48 1.42 16.69 -0.37
N ARG A 49 0.27 17.38 -0.40
CA ARG A 49 -1.05 16.75 -0.22
C ARG A 49 -1.40 15.84 -1.39
N PHE A 50 -1.09 16.26 -2.62
CA PHE A 50 -1.35 15.48 -3.83
C PHE A 50 -0.46 14.23 -3.87
N ILE A 51 0.84 14.38 -3.62
CA ILE A 51 1.79 13.26 -3.50
C ILE A 51 1.35 12.30 -2.37
N GLY A 52 0.96 12.86 -1.23
CA GLY A 52 0.47 12.07 -0.09
C GLY A 52 -0.78 11.27 -0.44
N GLN A 53 -1.76 11.89 -1.12
CA GLN A 53 -2.98 11.19 -1.54
C GLN A 53 -2.72 10.10 -2.57
N THR A 54 -1.91 10.36 -3.59
CA THR A 54 -1.58 9.35 -4.61
C THR A 54 -0.80 8.19 -3.97
N THR A 55 0.14 8.49 -3.08
CA THR A 55 0.97 7.50 -2.39
C THR A 55 0.18 6.64 -1.41
N VAL A 56 -0.72 7.24 -0.63
CA VAL A 56 -1.56 6.50 0.30
C VAL A 56 -2.57 5.64 -0.47
N SER A 57 -3.11 6.14 -1.59
CA SER A 57 -4.04 5.38 -2.44
C SER A 57 -3.37 4.15 -3.04
N SER A 58 -2.17 4.29 -3.62
CA SER A 58 -1.42 3.15 -4.16
C SER A 58 -0.99 2.17 -3.07
N ALA A 59 -0.46 2.65 -1.94
CA ALA A 59 -0.08 1.80 -0.81
C ALA A 59 -1.27 1.02 -0.24
N ALA A 60 -2.44 1.65 -0.14
CA ALA A 60 -3.65 1.01 0.34
C ALA A 60 -4.13 -0.10 -0.61
N LEU A 61 -4.17 0.16 -1.92
CA LEU A 61 -4.64 -0.83 -2.90
C LEU A 61 -3.69 -2.02 -3.00
N PHE A 62 -2.38 -1.79 -3.12
CA PHE A 62 -1.40 -2.88 -3.21
C PHE A 62 -1.29 -3.65 -1.90
N GLY A 63 -1.32 -2.97 -0.75
CA GLY A 63 -1.33 -3.63 0.57
C GLY A 63 -2.59 -4.47 0.80
N LEU A 64 -3.77 -3.98 0.40
CA LEU A 64 -5.03 -4.72 0.54
C LEU A 64 -5.09 -5.90 -0.42
N PHE A 65 -4.63 -5.75 -1.67
CA PHE A 65 -4.62 -6.83 -2.66
C PHE A 65 -3.67 -7.96 -2.27
N LEU A 66 -2.43 -7.64 -1.88
CA LEU A 66 -1.44 -8.64 -1.45
C LEU A 66 -1.79 -9.24 -0.08
N GLY A 67 -2.35 -8.45 0.83
CA GLY A 67 -2.89 -8.94 2.10
C GLY A 67 -4.04 -9.93 1.90
N ALA A 68 -5.01 -9.60 1.06
CA ALA A 68 -6.16 -10.47 0.74
C ALA A 68 -5.74 -11.72 -0.05
N GLY A 69 -4.82 -11.59 -1.01
CA GLY A 69 -4.27 -12.74 -1.76
C GLY A 69 -3.51 -13.71 -0.85
N SER A 70 -2.78 -13.19 0.13
CA SER A 70 -2.09 -14.02 1.14
C SER A 70 -3.07 -14.74 2.08
N LEU A 71 -4.27 -14.19 2.26
CA LEU A 71 -5.35 -14.80 3.04
C LEU A 71 -5.98 -15.97 2.28
N LEU A 72 -6.23 -15.81 0.97
CA LEU A 72 -6.73 -16.87 0.09
C LEU A 72 -5.76 -18.05 -0.02
N GLN A 73 -4.44 -17.76 -0.06
CA GLN A 73 -3.40 -18.79 -0.08
C GLN A 73 -3.38 -19.64 1.20
N CYS A 74 -3.80 -19.05 2.33
CA CYS A 74 -3.84 -19.73 3.62
C CYS A 74 -5.07 -20.63 3.80
N GLY A 75 -6.20 -20.27 3.17
CA GLY A 75 -7.40 -21.12 3.12
C GLY A 75 -7.30 -22.29 2.13
N ARG A 76 -6.22 -22.34 1.33
CA ARG A 76 -5.92 -23.42 0.39
C ARG A 76 -4.90 -24.38 1.01
N SER A 77 -5.32 -25.07 2.08
CA SER A 77 -4.61 -26.23 2.67
C SER A 77 -5.18 -27.53 2.15
#